data_AF-A0A7S2MS23-F1
#
_entry.id   AF-A0A7S2MS23-F1
#
_cell.length_a   1.000
_cell.length_b   1.000
_cell.length_c   1.000
_cell.angle_alpha   90.00
_cell.angle_beta   90.00
_cell.angle_gamma   90.00
#
_symmetry.space_group_name_H-M   'P 1'
#
loop_
_entity.id
_entity.type
_entity.pdbx_description
1 polymer ?
#
loop_
_entity_poly.entity_id
_entity_poly.type
_entity_poly.pdbx_seq_one_letter_code
_entity_poly.pdbx_strand_id
1 'polypeptide(L)'
;AYHVKLLDVLSMTAQGHGSNASPKIQSIFNAEQIMKSLVDPDTTLDVKASLANIFLNVVIDVDIKVPGFESNPLLWEFMASIPETLIATMAILKQDLQSKGHHEVRSCRQQLVYTWSCIKIFTSFFK
;
A
#
# COMPACT_ATOMS: atom_id res chain seq x y z
N ALA A 1 -8.75 1.49 14.25
CA ALA A 1 -7.53 0.94 14.90
C ALA A 1 -7.47 -0.60 14.85
N TYR A 2 -8.48 -1.33 15.35
CA TYR A 2 -8.49 -2.80 15.33
C TYR A 2 -8.36 -3.41 13.93
N HIS A 3 -9.20 -2.99 12.98
CA HIS A 3 -9.20 -3.54 11.62
C HIS A 3 -7.89 -3.27 10.86
N VAL A 4 -7.29 -2.09 11.02
CA VAL A 4 -5.99 -1.75 10.45
C VAL A 4 -4.90 -2.71 10.96
N LYS A 5 -4.89 -2.97 12.28
CA LYS A 5 -3.92 -3.89 12.89
C LYS A 5 -4.14 -5.34 12.46
N LEU A 6 -5.39 -5.74 12.23
CA LEU A 6 -5.70 -7.05 11.64
C LEU A 6 -5.13 -7.16 10.22
N LEU A 7 -5.27 -6.13 9.39
CA LEU A 7 -4.71 -6.10 8.04
C LEU A 7 -3.18 -6.24 8.06
N ASP A 8 -2.51 -5.54 8.98
CA ASP A 8 -1.06 -5.64 9.15
C ASP A 8 -0.63 -7.06 9.55
N VAL A 9 -1.32 -7.69 10.51
CA VAL A 9 -1.01 -9.05 10.95
C VAL A 9 -1.20 -10.05 9.80
N LEU A 10 -2.29 -9.93 9.04
CA LEU A 10 -2.54 -10.80 7.88
C LEU A 10 -1.46 -10.61 6.80
N SER A 11 -1.12 -9.36 6.49
CA SER A 11 -0.02 -9.04 5.57
C SER A 11 1.31 -9.67 6.00
N MET A 12 1.63 -9.65 7.29
CA MET A 12 2.86 -10.26 7.82
C MET A 12 2.84 -11.79 7.73
N THR A 13 1.67 -12.43 7.89
CA THR A 13 1.57 -13.90 7.71
C THR A 13 1.74 -14.34 6.26
N ALA A 14 1.45 -13.45 5.30
CA ALA A 14 1.68 -13.67 3.89
C ALA A 14 3.14 -13.44 3.47
N GLN A 15 3.94 -12.80 4.32
CA GLN A 15 5.30 -12.39 3.99
C GLN A 15 6.26 -13.59 4.00
N GLY A 16 6.92 -13.84 2.87
CA GLY A 16 7.97 -14.86 2.73
C GLY A 16 7.66 -15.92 1.67
N HIS A 17 8.71 -16.40 0.99
CA HIS A 17 8.61 -17.46 -0.01
C HIS A 17 8.10 -18.77 0.60
N GLY A 18 7.16 -19.43 -0.08
CA GLY A 18 6.51 -20.66 0.37
C GLY A 18 5.37 -20.44 1.36
N SER A 19 4.89 -19.21 1.52
CA SER A 19 3.74 -18.93 2.39
C SER A 19 2.45 -19.49 1.79
N ASN A 20 1.97 -20.60 2.36
CA ASN A 20 0.63 -21.14 2.09
C ASN A 20 -0.51 -20.22 2.59
N ALA A 21 -0.19 -19.07 3.20
CA ALA A 21 -1.17 -18.12 3.69
C ALA A 21 -1.69 -17.19 2.59
N SER A 22 -0.87 -16.81 1.60
CA SER A 22 -1.26 -15.85 0.56
C SER A 22 -2.51 -16.30 -0.22
N PRO A 23 -2.64 -17.55 -0.70
CA PRO A 23 -3.86 -18.00 -1.37
C PRO A 23 -5.09 -18.01 -0.44
N LYS A 24 -4.91 -18.25 0.87
CA LYS A 24 -6.00 -18.20 1.86
C LYS A 24 -6.43 -16.78 2.17
N ILE A 25 -5.51 -15.82 2.11
CA ILE A 25 -5.85 -14.41 2.30
C ILE A 25 -6.51 -13.87 1.02
N GLN A 26 -6.07 -14.30 -0.17
CA GLN A 26 -6.73 -13.99 -1.44
C GLN A 26 -8.18 -14.49 -1.51
N SER A 27 -8.53 -15.60 -0.83
CA SER A 27 -9.92 -16.07 -0.77
C SER A 27 -10.81 -15.20 0.13
N ILE A 28 -10.22 -14.45 1.06
CA ILE A 28 -10.93 -13.52 1.95
C ILE A 28 -10.95 -12.11 1.35
N PHE A 29 -9.84 -11.68 0.74
CA PHE A 29 -9.66 -10.36 0.17
C PHE A 29 -9.39 -10.46 -1.33
N ASN A 30 -10.36 -10.01 -2.12
CA ASN A 30 -10.18 -9.90 -3.56
C ASN A 30 -9.21 -8.76 -3.90
N ALA A 31 -8.21 -9.04 -4.74
CA ALA A 31 -7.24 -8.06 -5.24
C ALA A 31 -7.92 -6.84 -5.87
N GLU A 32 -9.03 -7.01 -6.59
CA GLU A 32 -9.76 -5.90 -7.20
C GLU A 32 -10.37 -4.96 -6.15
N GLN A 33 -10.90 -5.51 -5.05
CA GLN A 33 -11.46 -4.72 -3.96
C GLN A 33 -10.37 -3.95 -3.20
N ILE A 34 -9.20 -4.57 -3.02
CA ILE A 34 -8.04 -3.90 -2.43
C ILE A 34 -7.61 -2.71 -3.31
N MET A 35 -7.50 -2.91 -4.63
CA MET A 35 -7.11 -1.83 -5.55
C MET A 35 -8.12 -0.69 -5.58
N LYS A 36 -9.43 -0.98 -5.63
CA LYS A 36 -10.48 0.05 -5.54
C LYS A 36 -10.30 0.91 -4.29
N SER A 37 -10.01 0.27 -3.15
CA SER A 37 -9.79 0.96 -1.88
C SER A 37 -8.48 1.76 -1.82
N LEU A 38 -7.44 1.34 -2.57
CA LEU A 38 -6.18 2.07 -2.66
C LEU A 38 -6.32 3.34 -3.51
N VAL A 39 -7.08 3.26 -4.61
CA VAL A 39 -7.33 4.38 -5.52
C VAL A 39 -8.37 5.34 -4.94
N ASP A 40 -9.30 4.86 -4.13
CA ASP A 40 -10.37 5.68 -3.53
C ASP A 40 -9.81 6.87 -2.72
N PRO A 41 -10.11 8.12 -3.10
CA PRO A 41 -9.64 9.31 -2.38
C PRO A 41 -10.19 9.42 -0.95
N ASP A 42 -11.34 8.81 -0.65
CA ASP A 42 -11.97 8.89 0.68
C ASP A 42 -11.33 7.93 1.70
N THR A 43 -10.48 7.00 1.23
CA THR A 43 -9.78 6.07 2.11
C THR A 43 -8.63 6.76 2.85
N THR A 44 -8.69 6.75 4.18
CA THR A 44 -7.65 7.35 5.03
C THR A 44 -6.27 6.71 4.81
N LEU A 45 -5.20 7.51 4.96
CA LEU A 45 -3.81 7.06 4.75
C LEU A 45 -3.40 5.88 5.64
N ASP A 46 -3.88 5.83 6.88
CA ASP A 46 -3.64 4.70 7.79
C ASP A 46 -4.13 3.39 7.19
N VAL A 47 -5.34 3.41 6.61
CA VAL A 47 -5.94 2.24 5.98
C VAL A 47 -5.24 1.93 4.66
N LYS A 48 -4.93 2.95 3.84
CA LYS A 48 -4.20 2.76 2.59
C LYS A 48 -2.83 2.13 2.80
N ALA A 49 -2.10 2.53 3.84
CA ALA A 49 -0.81 1.95 4.18
C ALA A 49 -0.90 0.46 4.50
N SER A 50 -1.86 0.06 5.34
CA SER A 50 -2.07 -1.36 5.68
C SER A 50 -2.58 -2.17 4.49
N LEU A 51 -3.48 -1.62 3.69
CA LEU A 51 -3.95 -2.25 2.44
C LEU A 51 -2.81 -2.41 1.43
N ALA A 52 -1.93 -1.42 1.30
CA ALA A 52 -0.77 -1.48 0.42
C ALA A 52 0.20 -2.60 0.84
N ASN A 53 0.36 -2.83 2.14
CA ASN A 53 1.16 -3.95 2.63
C ASN A 53 0.51 -5.31 2.36
N ILE A 54 -0.81 -5.43 2.46
CA ILE A 54 -1.52 -6.64 2.02
C ILE A 54 -1.33 -6.84 0.53
N PHE A 55 -1.57 -5.80 -0.27
CA PHE A 55 -1.44 -5.86 -1.71
C PHE A 55 -0.05 -6.32 -2.13
N LEU A 56 1.00 -5.76 -1.50
CA LEU A 56 2.36 -6.19 -1.72
C LEU A 56 2.54 -7.69 -1.42
N ASN A 57 2.24 -8.15 -0.21
CA ASN A 57 2.61 -9.51 0.23
C ASN A 57 1.63 -10.60 -0.24
N VAL A 58 0.42 -10.25 -0.66
CA VAL A 58 -0.66 -11.18 -1.00
C VAL A 58 -0.97 -11.17 -2.49
N VAL A 59 -0.61 -10.12 -3.23
CA VAL A 59 -0.94 -10.01 -4.67
C VAL A 59 0.31 -9.88 -5.53
N ILE A 60 1.29 -9.08 -5.10
CA ILE A 60 2.49 -8.76 -5.91
C ILE A 60 3.62 -9.76 -5.64
N ASP A 61 4.03 -9.89 -4.37
CA ASP A 61 5.13 -10.70 -3.89
C ASP A 61 4.62 -12.08 -3.43
N VAL A 62 4.14 -12.85 -4.40
CA VAL A 62 3.56 -14.19 -4.17
C VAL A 62 4.15 -15.22 -5.14
N ASP A 63 4.22 -16.46 -4.68
CA ASP A 63 4.74 -17.57 -5.48
C ASP A 63 3.81 -17.91 -6.67
N ILE A 64 2.50 -17.69 -6.51
CA ILE A 64 1.49 -17.90 -7.56
C ILE A 64 0.87 -16.55 -7.92
N LYS A 65 1.25 -16.02 -9.09
CA LYS A 65 0.70 -14.76 -9.61
C LYS A 65 -0.80 -14.89 -9.92
N VAL A 66 -1.53 -13.80 -9.68
CA VAL A 66 -2.94 -13.69 -10.08
C VAL A 66 -3.04 -13.61 -11.61
N PRO A 67 -3.72 -14.54 -12.29
CA PRO A 67 -3.82 -14.53 -13.75
C PRO A 67 -4.50 -13.27 -14.28
N GLY A 68 -3.95 -12.66 -15.34
CA GLY A 68 -4.54 -11.46 -15.97
C GLY A 68 -4.45 -10.18 -15.13
N PHE A 69 -3.73 -10.21 -14.01
CA PHE A 69 -3.62 -9.06 -13.11
C PHE A 69 -2.96 -7.84 -13.78
N GLU A 70 -1.99 -8.07 -14.67
CA GLU A 70 -1.28 -7.02 -15.42
C GLU A 70 -2.20 -6.27 -16.40
N SER A 71 -3.30 -6.90 -16.84
CA SER A 71 -4.31 -6.25 -17.68
C SER A 71 -5.35 -5.44 -16.89
N ASN A 72 -5.26 -5.41 -15.57
CA ASN A 72 -6.24 -4.71 -14.75
C ASN A 72 -6.03 -3.19 -14.83
N PRO A 73 -7.03 -2.39 -15.26
CA PRO A 73 -6.89 -0.94 -15.37
C PRO A 73 -6.64 -0.25 -14.02
N LEU A 74 -7.19 -0.78 -12.93
CA LEU A 74 -7.02 -0.20 -11.59
C LEU A 74 -5.57 -0.30 -11.09
N LEU A 75 -4.83 -1.31 -11.53
CA LEU A 75 -3.40 -1.42 -11.24
C LEU A 75 -2.65 -0.24 -11.83
N TRP A 76 -2.91 0.07 -13.11
CA TRP A 76 -2.24 1.16 -13.81
C TRP A 76 -2.68 2.53 -13.31
N GLU A 77 -3.95 2.69 -12.93
CA GLU A 77 -4.44 3.88 -12.25
C GLU A 77 -3.74 4.10 -10.90
N PHE A 78 -3.60 3.04 -10.10
CA PHE A 78 -2.80 3.10 -8.87
C PHE A 78 -1.35 3.48 -9.15
N MET A 79 -0.69 2.84 -10.13
CA MET A 79 0.70 3.15 -10.48
C MET A 79 0.87 4.59 -10.95
N ALA A 80 -0.09 5.13 -11.69
CA ALA A 80 -0.11 6.53 -12.13
C ALA A 80 -0.26 7.53 -10.97
N SER A 81 -0.87 7.13 -9.84
CA SER A 81 -1.02 7.97 -8.64
C SER A 81 0.23 8.04 -7.74
N ILE A 82 1.20 7.12 -7.93
CA ILE A 82 2.41 7.05 -7.09
C ILE A 82 3.28 8.33 -7.19
N PRO A 83 3.56 8.89 -8.38
CA PRO A 83 4.30 10.14 -8.50
C PRO A 83 3.67 11.31 -7.74
N GLU A 84 2.34 11.44 -7.78
CA GLU A 84 1.61 12.48 -7.05
C GLU A 84 1.77 12.31 -5.54
N THR A 85 1.68 11.07 -5.05
CA THR A 85 1.88 10.71 -3.64
C THR A 85 3.31 11.07 -3.18
N LEU A 86 4.32 10.85 -4.02
CA LEU A 86 5.71 11.24 -3.75
C LEU A 86 5.87 12.75 -3.66
N ILE A 87 5.31 13.50 -4.62
CA ILE A 87 5.37 14.97 -4.63
C ILE A 87 4.71 15.56 -3.38
N ALA A 88 3.52 15.06 -3.01
CA ALA A 88 2.81 15.50 -1.82
C ALA A 88 3.65 15.29 -0.54
N THR A 89 4.31 14.15 -0.44
CA THR A 89 5.18 13.81 0.69
C THR A 89 6.42 14.70 0.75
N MET A 90 7.04 14.98 -0.40
CA MET A 90 8.16 15.92 -0.49
C MET A 90 7.75 17.33 -0.05
N ALA A 91 6.56 17.79 -0.42
CA ALA A 91 6.05 19.10 -0.01
C ALA A 91 5.87 19.18 1.52
N ILE A 92 5.28 18.15 2.13
CA ILE A 92 5.11 18.05 3.59
C ILE A 92 6.47 18.06 4.30
N LEU A 93 7.44 17.27 3.84
CA LEU A 93 8.78 17.23 4.42
C LEU A 93 9.50 18.59 4.34
N LYS A 94 9.40 19.28 3.19
CA LYS A 94 9.98 20.63 3.02
C LYS A 94 9.34 21.63 3.98
N GLN A 95 8.03 21.57 4.15
CA GLN A 95 7.29 22.44 5.06
C GLN A 95 7.67 22.17 6.52
N ASP A 96 7.81 20.90 6.93
CA ASP A 96 8.19 20.53 8.28
C ASP A 96 9.60 21.06 8.63
N LEU A 97 10.56 20.89 7.72
CA LEU A 97 11.94 21.42 7.85
C LEU A 97 11.97 22.94 8.03
N GLN A 98 11.07 23.68 7.39
CA GLN A 98 10.99 25.14 7.51
C GLN A 98 10.25 25.61 8.77
N SER A 99 9.33 24.80 9.30
CA SER A 99 8.42 25.19 10.39
C SER A 99 8.96 25.01 11.81
N LYS A 100 10.19 24.52 11.99
CA LYS A 100 10.79 24.18 13.32
C LYS A 100 9.93 23.20 14.15
N GLY A 101 9.19 22.29 13.51
CA GLY A 101 8.58 21.12 14.17
C GLY A 101 7.21 21.33 14.81
N HIS A 102 6.41 22.30 14.34
CA HIS A 102 5.04 22.53 14.85
C HIS A 102 3.94 21.79 14.08
N HIS A 103 4.28 20.94 13.10
CA HIS A 103 3.29 20.14 12.38
C HIS A 103 2.83 18.92 13.18
N GLU A 104 1.62 18.45 12.90
CA GLU A 104 1.10 17.20 13.45
C GLU A 104 1.95 16.02 12.96
N VAL A 105 2.99 15.68 13.72
CA VAL A 105 3.95 14.58 13.49
C VAL A 105 3.26 13.29 13.01
N ARG A 106 2.03 13.08 13.47
CA ARG A 106 1.19 11.95 13.07
C ARG A 106 0.85 11.95 11.57
N SER A 107 0.36 13.06 11.02
CA SER A 107 -0.04 13.14 9.61
C SER A 107 1.16 12.96 8.68
N CYS A 108 2.29 13.61 9.01
CA CYS A 108 3.56 13.43 8.31
C CYS A 108 4.02 11.96 8.30
N ARG A 109 3.93 11.28 9.45
CA ARG A 109 4.30 9.86 9.57
C ARG A 109 3.41 8.98 8.69
N GLN A 110 2.10 9.20 8.69
CA GLN A 110 1.15 8.39 7.90
C GLN A 110 1.42 8.53 6.40
N GLN A 111 1.65 9.76 5.95
CA GLN A 111 2.01 10.05 4.56
C GLN A 111 3.32 9.35 4.16
N LEU A 112 4.35 9.42 5.01
CA LEU A 112 5.63 8.75 4.77
C LEU A 112 5.49 7.23 4.68
N VAL A 113 4.74 6.63 5.61
CA VAL A 113 4.53 5.18 5.64
C VAL A 113 3.80 4.72 4.37
N TYR A 114 2.72 5.40 3.98
CA TYR A 114 1.98 5.06 2.76
C TYR A 114 2.85 5.19 1.51
N THR A 115 3.60 6.29 1.41
CA THR A 115 4.51 6.55 0.28
C THR A 115 5.59 5.49 0.19
N TRP A 116 6.16 5.07 1.31
CA TRP A 116 7.14 3.99 1.36
C TRP A 116 6.53 2.67 0.87
N SER A 117 5.32 2.32 1.29
CA SER A 117 4.61 1.14 0.78
C SER A 117 4.36 1.21 -0.73
N CYS A 118 4.02 2.39 -1.28
CA CYS A 118 3.87 2.59 -2.72
C CYS A 118 5.18 2.34 -3.48
N ILE A 119 6.31 2.87 -2.98
CA ILE A 119 7.64 2.63 -3.57
C ILE A 119 7.94 1.13 -3.59
N LYS A 120 7.71 0.42 -2.47
CA LYS A 120 7.94 -1.02 -2.40
C LYS A 120 7.12 -1.78 -3.44
N ILE A 121 5.83 -1.47 -3.57
CA ILE A 121 4.95 -2.08 -4.58
C ILE A 121 5.50 -1.85 -5.98
N PHE A 122 5.84 -0.60 -6.32
CA PHE A 122 6.40 -0.27 -7.63
C PHE A 122 7.68 -1.07 -7.90
N THR A 123 8.61 -1.09 -6.95
CA THR A 123 9.88 -1.83 -7.11
C THR A 123 9.68 -3.34 -7.22
N SER A 124 8.75 -3.92 -6.47
CA SER A 124 8.48 -5.36 -6.50
C SER A 124 7.74 -5.78 -7.77
N PHE A 125 6.88 -4.92 -8.31
CA PHE A 125 6.10 -5.22 -9.52
C PHE A 125 6.97 -5.26 -10.78
N PHE A 126 7.97 -4.37 -10.88
CA PHE A 126 8.87 -4.28 -12.05
C PHE A 126 10.19 -5.07 -11.89
N LYS A 127 10.35 -5.83 -10.80
CA LYS A 127 11.49 -6.72 -10.58
C LYS A 127 11.31 -8.02 -11.35
#